data_AF-C0QTJ4-F1
#
_entry.id   AF-C0QTJ4-F1
#
_cell.length_a   1.000
_cell.length_b   1.000
_cell.length_c   1.000
_cell.angle_alpha   90.00
_cell.angle_beta   90.00
_cell.angle_gamma   90.00
#
_symmetry.space_group_name_H-M   'P 1'
#
loop_
_entity.id
_entity.type
_entity.pdbx_description
1 polymer ?
#
loop_
_entity_poly.entity_id
_entity_poly.type
_entity_poly.pdbx_seq_one_letter_code
_entity_poly.pdbx_strand_id
1 'polypeptide(L)'
;MKKIPEYLNEISQKEGFSYFYHDETREVWISGYNKGVRFDLLVRPVKRRYIKVVYETPDERKVILFLSEKDALNRLKKIFSPEETVETV
;
A
#
# COMPACT_ATOMS: atom_id res chain seq x y z
N MET A 1 -13.67 -3.96 3.60
CA MET A 1 -12.70 -3.81 2.51
C MET A 1 -12.85 -2.59 1.62
N LYS A 2 -14.01 -1.91 1.47
CA LYS A 2 -14.14 -0.74 0.55
C LYS A 2 -13.06 0.35 0.78
N LYS A 3 -12.69 0.55 2.05
CA LYS A 3 -11.72 1.56 2.48
C LYS A 3 -10.29 1.40 1.94
N ILE A 4 -9.82 0.18 1.67
CA ILE A 4 -8.43 -0.02 1.23
C ILE A 4 -8.26 0.29 -0.27
N PRO A 5 -9.04 -0.29 -1.19
CA PRO A 5 -8.97 0.06 -2.61
C PRO A 5 -9.26 1.54 -2.87
N GLU A 6 -10.24 2.14 -2.16
CA GLU A 6 -10.54 3.57 -2.24
C GLU A 6 -9.34 4.43 -1.84
N TYR A 7 -8.78 4.20 -0.65
CA TYR A 7 -7.59 4.91 -0.16
C TYR A 7 -6.39 4.76 -1.12
N LEU A 8 -6.16 3.55 -1.61
CA LEU A 8 -5.05 3.27 -2.52
C LEU A 8 -5.24 3.94 -3.89
N ASN A 9 -6.46 4.00 -4.40
CA ASN A 9 -6.76 4.73 -5.63
C ASN A 9 -6.53 6.24 -5.44
N GLU A 10 -6.99 6.82 -4.33
CA GLU A 10 -6.76 8.24 -4.01
C GLU A 10 -5.26 8.57 -3.96
N ILE A 11 -4.46 7.75 -3.28
CA ILE A 11 -3.00 7.92 -3.22
C ILE A 11 -2.38 7.79 -4.60
N SER A 12 -2.77 6.78 -5.39
CA SER A 12 -2.24 6.61 -6.74
C SER A 12 -2.54 7.79 -7.66
N GLN A 13 -3.74 8.37 -7.59
CA GLN A 13 -4.07 9.57 -8.35
C GLN A 13 -3.26 10.79 -7.90
N LYS A 14 -3.10 10.97 -6.57
CA LYS A 14 -2.37 12.10 -6.00
C LYS A 14 -0.88 12.08 -6.34
N GLU A 15 -0.25 10.92 -6.22
CA GLU A 15 1.20 10.76 -6.36
C GLU A 15 1.61 10.31 -7.77
N GLY A 16 0.64 10.07 -8.67
CA GLY A 16 0.90 9.63 -10.05
C GLY A 16 1.39 8.18 -10.16
N PHE A 17 0.97 7.31 -9.24
CA PHE A 17 1.32 5.89 -9.29
C PHE A 17 0.42 5.11 -10.25
N SER A 18 0.96 4.05 -10.83
CA SER A 18 0.15 3.07 -11.56
C SER A 18 -0.73 2.31 -10.57
N TYR A 19 -2.02 2.19 -10.88
CA TYR A 19 -3.01 1.51 -10.05
C TYR A 19 -3.79 0.49 -10.87
N PHE A 20 -3.97 -0.70 -10.32
CA PHE A 20 -4.82 -1.73 -10.90
C PHE A 20 -5.62 -2.42 -9.81
N TYR A 21 -6.92 -2.62 -10.06
CA TYR A 21 -7.82 -3.35 -9.18
C TYR A 21 -8.48 -4.49 -9.95
N HIS A 22 -8.41 -5.70 -9.39
CA HIS A 22 -9.04 -6.88 -9.95
C HIS A 22 -10.29 -7.24 -9.15
N ASP A 23 -11.47 -7.06 -9.74
CA ASP A 23 -12.76 -7.17 -9.03
C ASP A 23 -13.01 -8.56 -8.43
N GLU A 24 -12.71 -9.63 -9.17
CA GLU A 24 -13.04 -11.00 -8.76
C GLU A 24 -12.23 -11.45 -7.52
N THR A 25 -10.94 -11.12 -7.52
CA THR A 25 -10.02 -11.48 -6.43
C THR A 25 -9.92 -10.38 -5.37
N ARG A 26 -10.46 -9.19 -5.69
CA ARG A 26 -10.39 -7.96 -4.90
C ARG A 26 -8.94 -7.58 -4.57
N GLU A 27 -8.05 -7.82 -5.52
CA GLU A 27 -6.63 -7.54 -5.43
C GLU A 27 -6.35 -6.13 -5.93
N VAL A 28 -5.53 -5.39 -5.18
CA VAL A 28 -5.01 -4.07 -5.58
C VAL A 28 -3.53 -4.21 -5.84
N TRP A 29 -3.09 -3.69 -6.97
CA TRP A 29 -1.69 -3.58 -7.37
C TRP A 29 -1.35 -2.12 -7.58
N ILE A 30 -0.27 -1.66 -6.96
CA ILE A 30 0.27 -0.30 -7.16
C ILE A 30 1.76 -0.40 -7.44
N SER A 31 2.23 0.38 -8.39
CA SER A 31 3.66 0.55 -8.64
C SER A 31 3.98 1.99 -8.99
N GLY A 32 5.20 2.43 -8.67
CA GLY A 32 5.63 3.80 -8.91
C GLY A 32 6.94 4.13 -8.20
N TYR A 33 7.15 5.43 -8.01
CA TYR A 33 8.31 5.96 -7.27
C TYR A 33 7.81 6.69 -6.03
N ASN A 34 8.10 6.14 -4.85
CA ASN A 34 7.79 6.78 -3.58
C ASN A 34 9.10 7.33 -2.99
N LYS A 35 9.18 8.64 -2.77
CA LYS A 35 10.40 9.33 -2.29
C LYS A 35 11.66 9.03 -3.11
N GLY A 36 11.52 8.94 -4.43
CA GLY A 36 12.62 8.64 -5.36
C GLY A 36 13.01 7.16 -5.44
N VAL A 37 12.40 6.28 -4.63
CA VAL A 37 12.66 4.84 -4.66
C VAL A 37 11.52 4.15 -5.39
N ARG A 38 11.85 3.30 -6.37
CA ARG A 38 10.86 2.47 -7.04
C ARG A 38 10.23 1.50 -6.04
N PHE A 39 8.93 1.31 -6.10
CA PHE A 39 8.24 0.31 -5.28
C PHE A 39 7.17 -0.44 -6.05
N ASP A 40 6.88 -1.65 -5.58
CA ASP A 40 5.74 -2.46 -5.96
C ASP A 40 4.95 -2.86 -4.71
N LEU A 41 3.62 -2.69 -4.77
CA LEU A 41 2.68 -3.00 -3.70
C LEU A 41 1.58 -3.92 -4.22
N LEU A 42 1.33 -5.02 -3.50
CA LEU A 42 0.15 -5.87 -3.66
C LEU A 42 -0.62 -5.93 -2.36
N VAL A 43 -1.93 -5.67 -2.43
CA VAL A 43 -2.85 -5.81 -1.31
C VAL A 43 -4.02 -6.71 -1.70
N ARG A 44 -4.27 -7.75 -0.90
CA ARG A 44 -5.36 -8.69 -1.20
C ARG A 44 -6.00 -9.31 0.04
N PRO A 45 -7.30 -9.63 0.00
CA PRO A 45 -7.91 -10.44 1.03
C PRO A 45 -7.35 -11.85 1.02
N VAL A 46 -7.26 -12.43 2.21
CA VAL A 46 -6.98 -13.86 2.42
C VAL A 46 -8.03 -14.44 3.37
N LYS A 47 -8.09 -15.78 3.48
CA LYS A 47 -9.07 -16.48 4.32
C LYS A 47 -9.03 -15.95 5.76
N ARG A 48 -10.20 -15.95 6.45
CA ARG A 48 -10.39 -15.51 7.85
C ARG A 48 -10.27 -13.98 8.11
N ARG A 49 -10.66 -13.13 7.17
CA ARG A 49 -10.69 -11.65 7.31
C ARG A 49 -9.32 -10.98 7.47
N TYR A 50 -8.25 -11.66 7.08
CA TYR A 50 -6.93 -11.04 6.99
C TYR A 50 -6.71 -10.42 5.61
N ILE A 51 -5.84 -9.41 5.57
CA ILE A 51 -5.35 -8.76 4.37
C ILE A 51 -3.86 -9.09 4.26
N LYS A 52 -3.47 -9.64 3.12
CA LYS A 52 -2.07 -9.79 2.74
C LYS A 52 -1.60 -8.48 2.14
N VAL A 53 -0.55 -7.90 2.72
CA VAL A 53 0.16 -6.73 2.20
C VAL A 53 1.56 -7.16 1.81
N VAL A 54 1.93 -6.92 0.56
CA VAL A 54 3.26 -7.20 0.02
C VAL A 54 3.84 -5.88 -0.47
N TYR A 55 4.98 -5.46 0.08
CA TYR A 55 5.68 -4.25 -0.31
C TYR A 55 7.13 -4.58 -0.65
N GLU A 56 7.59 -4.09 -1.79
CA GLU A 56 8.90 -4.41 -2.35
C GLU A 56 9.54 -3.14 -2.92
N THR A 57 10.82 -2.94 -2.62
CA THR A 57 11.69 -1.92 -3.21
C THR A 57 12.96 -2.61 -3.70
N PRO A 58 13.70 -2.06 -4.69
CA PRO A 58 14.92 -2.68 -5.21
C PRO A 58 15.99 -2.97 -4.15
N ASP A 59 16.09 -2.09 -3.15
CA ASP A 59 17.17 -2.10 -2.15
C ASP A 59 16.81 -2.87 -0.87
N GLU A 60 15.53 -3.24 -0.69
CA GLU A 60 15.07 -3.93 0.51
C GLU A 60 14.51 -5.33 0.22
N ARG A 61 14.50 -6.18 1.25
CA ARG A 61 13.83 -7.48 1.17
C ARG A 61 12.33 -7.27 1.06
N LYS A 62 11.70 -8.03 0.17
CA LYS A 62 10.24 -8.15 0.05
C LYS A 62 9.58 -8.34 1.41
N VAL A 63 8.75 -7.37 1.81
CA VAL A 63 7.99 -7.41 3.07
C VAL A 63 6.63 -8.02 2.81
N ILE A 64 6.29 -9.09 3.53
CA ILE A 64 4.98 -9.76 3.45
C ILE A 64 4.34 -9.76 4.83
N LEU A 65 3.17 -9.12 4.95
CA LEU A 65 2.41 -9.03 6.19
C LEU A 65 1.00 -9.61 6.01
N PHE A 66 0.50 -10.27 7.05
CA PHE A 66 -0.88 -10.74 7.15
C PHE A 66 -1.55 -10.01 8.31
N LEU A 67 -2.41 -9.06 7.99
CA LEU A 67 -2.90 -8.06 8.93
C LEU A 67 -4.42 -8.11 9.01
N SER A 68 -5.00 -7.62 10.12
CA SER A 68 -6.42 -7.27 10.14
C SER A 68 -6.68 -6.15 9.13
N GLU A 69 -7.93 -5.95 8.69
CA GLU A 69 -8.26 -4.84 7.78
C GLU A 69 -7.85 -3.47 8.37
N LYS A 70 -8.00 -3.28 9.69
CA LYS A 70 -7.61 -2.05 10.39
C LYS A 70 -6.10 -1.86 10.36
N ASP A 71 -5.34 -2.90 10.68
CA ASP A 71 -3.87 -2.81 10.75
C ASP A 71 -3.24 -2.68 9.36
N ALA A 72 -3.84 -3.31 8.35
CA ALA A 72 -3.45 -3.13 6.95
C ALA A 72 -3.61 -1.68 6.52
N LEU A 73 -4.77 -1.07 6.77
CA LEU A 73 -4.99 0.34 6.44
C LEU A 73 -4.01 1.27 7.18
N ASN A 74 -3.77 1.03 8.47
CA ASN A 74 -2.79 1.80 9.25
C ASN A 74 -1.36 1.64 8.71
N ARG A 75 -0.98 0.42 8.29
CA ARG A 75 0.33 0.18 7.68
C ARG A 75 0.47 0.91 6.36
N LEU A 76 -0.53 0.86 5.49
CA LEU A 76 -0.54 1.57 4.20
C LEU A 76 -0.44 3.08 4.40
N LYS A 77 -1.18 3.63 5.36
CA LYS A 77 -1.04 5.04 5.75
C LYS A 77 0.40 5.37 6.14
N LYS A 78 1.06 4.57 6.96
CA LYS A 78 2.47 4.81 7.32
C LYS A 78 3.43 4.75 6.14
N ILE A 79 3.17 3.93 5.13
CA ILE A 79 4.03 3.80 3.94
C ILE A 79 3.92 5.05 3.05
N PHE A 80 2.70 5.57 2.89
CA PHE A 80 2.40 6.68 1.96
C PHE A 80 2.15 8.02 2.64
N SER A 81 2.20 8.07 3.97
CA SER A 81 2.24 9.33 4.69
C SER A 81 3.53 10.04 4.31
N PRO A 82 3.47 11.34 3.94
CA PRO A 82 4.67 12.15 4.02
C PRO A 82 5.21 11.97 5.43
N GLU A 83 6.51 11.71 5.57
CA GLU A 83 7.13 11.90 6.88
C GLU A 83 6.71 13.30 7.31
N GLU A 84 6.17 13.45 8.52
CA GLU A 84 6.29 14.74 9.18
C GLU A 84 7.77 15.07 9.05
N THR A 85 8.07 16.08 8.23
CA THR A 85 9.31 16.81 8.36
C THR A 85 9.40 17.11 9.84
N VAL A 86 10.29 16.40 10.53
CA VAL A 86 10.82 16.87 11.80
C VAL A 86 11.60 18.12 11.40
N GLU A 87 10.89 19.23 11.20
CA GLU A 87 11.50 20.54 11.20
C GLU A 87 12.07 20.72 12.60
N THR A 88 13.40 20.71 12.61
CA THR A 88 14.30 21.02 13.70
C THR A 88 13.88 22.25 14.50
N VAL A 89 14.06 22.17 15.82
CA VAL A 89 14.59 23.28 16.62
C VAL A 89 15.72 22.74 17.48
#